data_AF-A0A5N6WYL1-F1
#
_entry.id   AF-A0A5N6WYL1-F1
#
_cell.length_a   1.000
_cell.length_b   1.000
_cell.length_c   1.000
_cell.angle_alpha   90.00
_cell.angle_beta   90.00
_cell.angle_gamma   90.00
#
_symmetry.space_group_name_H-M   'P 1'
#
loop_
_entity.id
_entity.type
_entity.pdbx_description
1 polymer ?
#
loop_
_entity_poly.entity_id
_entity_poly.type
_entity_poly.pdbx_seq_one_letter_code
_entity_poly.pdbx_strand_id
1 'polypeptide(L)'
;MSDPLWDPDLILQVTKGGRQGMFCLGQARSRYNSRCRWDVEQREYSRIRSMLKDMSKRLPHTITNDELSTMASLGLCGYHAEQEAEIVDGWVKILMNIEHLNSEYQYSLQTNEETLEAMAMDMQKCRELIHSNPNSDDNLSVAVSLYVRRHVRLKKDLEECRTTLASLQKTTVNIEGLEKKKFDLSLKVADLSQRLATAEQVIHKNESEENMRIDELHEEVNTLRAGNFARHLQMKRFHKQKDDLEQRLKDTTNELNSVCVTSQRLRREREGLQSELETAKDEITALKEANQLY
;
A
#
# COMPACT_ATOMS: atom_id res chain seq x y z
N MET A 1 7.00 -21.86 41.40
CA MET A 1 7.38 -21.63 39.99
C MET A 1 8.63 -20.77 40.03
N SER A 2 9.72 -21.18 39.40
CA SER A 2 10.98 -20.41 39.41
C SER A 2 10.81 -19.10 38.64
N ASP A 3 11.34 -18.01 39.19
CA ASP A 3 11.32 -16.72 38.53
C ASP A 3 12.16 -16.75 37.24
N PRO A 4 11.71 -16.09 36.16
CA PRO A 4 12.47 -16.00 34.92
C PRO A 4 13.77 -15.20 35.14
N LEU A 5 14.87 -15.67 34.56
CA LEU A 5 16.16 -14.97 34.59
C LEU A 5 16.14 -13.69 33.76
N TRP A 6 15.35 -13.68 32.68
CA TRP A 6 15.17 -12.56 31.76
C TRP A 6 13.87 -12.71 30.97
N ASP A 7 13.44 -11.63 30.31
CA ASP A 7 12.23 -11.61 29.48
C ASP A 7 12.60 -11.67 27.98
N PRO A 8 12.65 -12.87 27.37
CA PRO A 8 12.98 -13.01 25.95
C PRO A 8 11.91 -12.43 25.04
N ASP A 9 10.65 -12.35 25.48
CA ASP A 9 9.58 -11.79 24.68
C ASP A 9 9.77 -10.28 24.50
N LEU A 10 10.08 -9.59 25.60
CA LEU A 10 10.37 -8.17 25.59
C LEU A 10 11.65 -7.85 24.79
N ILE A 11 12.73 -8.61 25.03
CA ILE A 11 14.03 -8.35 24.41
C ILE A 11 14.00 -8.64 22.90
N LEU A 12 13.41 -9.77 22.50
CA LEU A 12 13.33 -10.18 21.09
C LEU A 12 12.11 -9.57 20.37
N GLN A 13 11.25 -8.87 21.12
CA GLN A 13 10.05 -8.17 20.64
C GLN A 13 9.06 -9.10 19.93
N VAL A 14 8.81 -10.29 20.48
CA VAL A 14 8.03 -11.33 19.81
C VAL A 14 6.53 -11.02 19.85
N THR A 15 5.97 -10.53 20.95
CA THR A 15 4.52 -10.31 21.10
C THR A 15 4.09 -8.83 21.07
N LYS A 16 4.52 -8.08 20.05
CA LYS A 16 3.95 -6.73 19.83
C LYS A 16 2.60 -6.80 19.10
N GLY A 17 1.47 -6.65 19.82
CA GLY A 17 0.29 -5.97 19.26
C GLY A 17 -1.12 -6.60 19.35
N GLY A 18 -1.32 -7.79 19.90
CA GLY A 18 -2.66 -8.39 20.03
C GLY A 18 -3.13 -8.53 21.48
N ARG A 19 -4.36 -8.13 21.82
CA ARG A 19 -4.92 -8.33 23.18
C ARG A 19 -5.03 -9.82 23.57
N GLN A 20 -4.94 -10.75 22.61
CA GLN A 20 -5.07 -12.20 22.82
C GLN A 20 -4.16 -13.08 21.92
N GLY A 21 -3.27 -12.49 21.13
CA GLY A 21 -2.49 -13.21 20.11
C GLY A 21 -1.20 -12.47 19.74
N MET A 22 -0.48 -13.00 18.75
CA MET A 22 0.69 -12.33 18.17
C MET A 22 0.48 -12.06 16.69
N PHE A 23 1.00 -10.93 16.23
CA PHE A 23 1.12 -10.68 14.80
C PHE A 23 2.39 -11.32 14.25
N CYS A 24 2.34 -11.59 12.95
CA CYS A 24 3.47 -12.05 12.15
C CYS A 24 4.72 -11.20 12.44
N LEU A 25 5.87 -11.87 12.56
CA LEU A 25 7.17 -11.25 12.81
C LEU A 25 7.73 -10.54 11.57
N GLY A 26 7.20 -10.87 10.40
CA GLY A 26 7.64 -10.32 9.13
C GLY A 26 7.34 -8.83 8.99
N GLN A 27 8.09 -8.17 8.11
CA GLN A 27 7.95 -6.76 7.78
C GLN A 27 7.40 -6.58 6.37
N ALA A 28 6.36 -5.76 6.26
CA ALA A 28 5.79 -5.35 4.99
C ALA A 28 6.66 -4.25 4.37
N ARG A 29 7.58 -4.62 3.47
CA ARG A 29 8.49 -3.68 2.79
C ARG A 29 7.75 -2.56 2.04
N SER A 30 6.59 -2.86 1.48
CA SER A 30 5.70 -1.90 0.82
C SER A 30 5.06 -0.88 1.76
N ARG A 31 5.15 -1.08 3.08
CA ARG A 31 4.57 -0.21 4.11
C ARG A 31 5.64 0.25 5.09
N TYR A 32 6.74 0.79 4.57
CA TYR A 32 7.84 1.38 5.36
C TYR A 32 8.41 0.42 6.42
N ASN A 33 8.53 -0.87 6.07
CA ASN A 33 9.02 -1.92 6.98
C ASN A 33 8.18 -2.07 8.27
N SER A 34 6.90 -1.70 8.22
CA SER A 34 5.98 -1.94 9.33
C SER A 34 5.78 -3.44 9.55
N ARG A 35 5.56 -3.83 10.82
CA ARG A 35 5.27 -5.20 11.19
C ARG A 35 3.98 -5.67 10.53
N CYS A 36 4.02 -6.85 9.92
CA CYS A 36 2.86 -7.49 9.32
C CYS A 36 1.75 -7.64 10.37
N ARG A 37 0.50 -7.33 10.01
CA ARG A 37 -0.67 -7.40 10.90
C ARG A 37 -1.45 -8.71 10.80
N TRP A 38 -0.89 -9.71 10.13
CA TRP A 38 -1.52 -11.02 10.07
C TRP A 38 -1.36 -11.72 11.41
N ASP A 39 -2.47 -12.20 11.96
CA ASP A 39 -2.47 -13.00 13.17
C ASP A 39 -1.79 -14.35 12.89
N VAL A 40 -0.90 -14.74 13.80
CA VAL A 40 -0.30 -16.07 13.82
C VAL A 40 -1.30 -17.03 14.44
N GLU A 41 -1.37 -18.27 13.95
CA GLU A 41 -2.33 -19.24 14.45
C GLU A 41 -2.14 -19.48 15.96
N GLN A 42 -3.23 -19.61 16.70
CA GLN A 42 -3.17 -19.79 18.16
C GLN A 42 -2.30 -20.98 18.59
N ARG A 43 -2.26 -22.04 17.77
CA ARG A 43 -1.42 -23.21 18.00
C ARG A 43 0.07 -22.88 17.91
N GLU A 44 0.47 -22.13 16.88
CA GLU A 44 1.84 -21.68 16.68
C GLU A 44 2.24 -20.68 17.76
N TYR A 45 1.37 -19.73 18.06
CA TYR A 45 1.57 -18.78 19.16
C TYR A 45 1.76 -19.49 20.51
N SER A 46 0.98 -20.51 20.81
CA SER A 46 1.13 -21.30 22.04
C SER A 46 2.49 -22.01 22.12
N ARG A 47 3.00 -22.50 20.98
CA ARG A 47 4.35 -23.09 20.91
C ARG A 47 5.43 -22.05 21.13
N ILE A 48 5.32 -20.89 20.49
CA ILE A 48 6.24 -19.76 20.67
C ILE A 48 6.29 -19.34 22.13
N ARG A 49 5.14 -19.21 22.81
CA ARG A 49 5.09 -18.91 24.26
C ARG A 49 5.80 -19.96 25.10
N SER A 50 5.68 -21.25 24.76
CA SER A 50 6.41 -22.30 25.46
C SER A 50 7.92 -22.15 25.27
N MET A 51 8.37 -21.90 24.04
CA MET A 51 9.79 -21.67 23.73
C MET A 51 10.34 -20.46 24.49
N LEU A 52 9.63 -19.32 24.48
CA LEU A 52 10.01 -18.13 25.24
C LEU A 52 10.10 -18.42 26.75
N LYS A 53 9.16 -19.21 27.30
CA LYS A 53 9.20 -19.62 28.71
C LYS A 53 10.38 -20.54 29.04
N ASP A 54 10.85 -21.34 28.08
CA ASP A 54 12.00 -22.21 28.28
C ASP A 54 13.33 -21.47 28.06
N MET A 55 13.35 -20.48 27.16
CA MET A 55 14.46 -19.54 27.00
C MET A 55 14.65 -18.67 28.25
N SER A 56 13.57 -18.21 28.89
CA SER A 56 13.66 -17.34 30.09
C SER A 56 14.27 -18.01 31.32
N LYS A 57 14.40 -19.35 31.32
CA LYS A 57 15.05 -20.13 32.40
C LYS A 57 16.55 -20.34 32.16
N ARG A 58 17.05 -19.96 30.99
CA ARG A 58 18.45 -20.15 30.58
C ARG A 58 19.11 -18.80 30.30
N LEU A 59 20.43 -18.77 30.21
CA LEU A 59 21.15 -17.55 29.89
C LEU A 59 21.06 -17.24 28.37
N PRO A 60 21.01 -15.96 27.98
CA PRO A 60 20.91 -15.54 26.57
C PRO A 60 21.90 -16.20 25.60
N HIS A 61 23.16 -16.38 26.01
CA HIS A 61 24.22 -16.98 25.18
C HIS A 61 24.08 -18.50 24.98
N THR A 62 23.20 -19.16 25.73
CA THR A 62 22.93 -20.60 25.60
C THR A 62 21.79 -20.91 24.62
N ILE A 63 21.16 -19.88 24.06
CA ILE A 63 20.08 -20.03 23.08
C ILE A 63 20.71 -20.30 21.71
N THR A 64 20.29 -21.38 21.06
CA THR A 64 20.86 -21.81 19.79
C THR A 64 20.20 -21.13 18.60
N ASN A 65 20.90 -21.09 17.46
CA ASN A 65 20.36 -20.56 16.21
C ASN A 65 19.11 -21.35 15.76
N ASP A 66 19.13 -22.67 15.90
CA ASP A 66 18.01 -23.55 15.54
C ASP A 66 16.73 -23.25 16.35
N GLU A 67 16.88 -22.92 17.64
CA GLU A 67 15.76 -22.50 18.48
C GLU A 67 15.18 -21.16 18.02
N LEU A 68 16.03 -20.21 17.62
CA LEU A 68 15.61 -18.93 17.07
C LEU A 68 14.94 -19.10 15.70
N SER A 69 15.51 -19.91 14.81
CA SER A 69 14.96 -20.25 13.49
C SER A 69 13.60 -20.94 13.62
N THR A 70 13.47 -21.92 14.52
CA THR A 70 12.20 -22.58 14.81
C THR A 70 11.16 -21.59 15.33
N MET A 71 11.55 -20.66 16.21
CA MET A 71 10.62 -19.65 16.72
C MET A 71 10.22 -18.63 15.65
N ALA A 72 11.15 -18.22 14.79
CA ALA A 72 10.91 -17.28 13.69
C ALA A 72 9.95 -17.88 12.66
N SER A 73 10.21 -19.11 12.21
CA SER A 73 9.36 -19.81 11.24
C SER A 73 7.91 -19.98 11.74
N LEU A 74 7.71 -20.31 13.02
CA LEU A 74 6.39 -20.38 13.64
C LEU A 74 5.69 -19.02 13.73
N GLY A 75 6.46 -17.92 13.76
CA GLY A 75 5.92 -16.56 13.90
C GLY A 75 5.75 -15.83 12.56
N LEU A 76 6.04 -16.49 11.43
CA LEU A 76 5.95 -15.93 10.09
C LEU A 76 4.74 -16.48 9.34
N CYS A 77 4.01 -15.59 8.67
CA CYS A 77 2.97 -16.04 7.73
C CYS A 77 3.58 -16.45 6.39
N GLY A 78 2.82 -17.17 5.56
CA GLY A 78 3.30 -17.68 4.27
C GLY A 78 3.85 -16.62 3.31
N TYR A 79 3.42 -15.37 3.41
CA TYR A 79 3.93 -14.25 2.59
C TYR A 79 5.29 -13.72 3.04
N HIS A 80 5.72 -14.04 4.26
CA HIS A 80 6.98 -13.59 4.85
C HIS A 80 7.90 -14.74 5.26
N ALA A 81 7.63 -15.97 4.80
CA ALA A 81 8.44 -17.14 5.14
C ALA A 81 9.94 -16.96 4.82
N GLU A 82 10.27 -16.22 3.75
CA GLU A 82 11.65 -15.93 3.36
C GLU A 82 12.39 -14.93 4.27
N GLN A 83 11.70 -14.30 5.23
CA GLN A 83 12.29 -13.32 6.16
C GLN A 83 12.86 -13.97 7.43
N GLU A 84 12.80 -15.30 7.55
CA GLU A 84 13.28 -16.03 8.74
C GLU A 84 14.73 -15.68 9.08
N ALA A 85 15.63 -15.77 8.09
CA ALA A 85 17.06 -15.50 8.29
C ALA A 85 17.33 -14.06 8.74
N GLU A 86 16.57 -13.09 8.23
CA GLU A 86 16.70 -11.67 8.60
C GLU A 86 16.31 -11.44 10.07
N ILE A 87 15.22 -12.08 10.52
CA ILE A 87 14.76 -12.01 11.91
C ILE A 87 15.75 -12.67 12.85
N VAL A 88 16.22 -13.88 12.51
CA VAL A 88 17.18 -14.63 13.32
C VAL A 88 18.49 -13.88 13.44
N ASP A 89 19.01 -13.30 12.35
CA ASP A 89 20.22 -12.45 12.38
C ASP A 89 20.06 -11.25 13.32
N GLY A 90 18.89 -10.59 13.28
CA GLY A 90 18.56 -9.52 14.21
C GLY A 90 18.58 -9.97 15.68
N TRP A 91 17.99 -11.11 15.98
CA TRP A 91 17.98 -11.68 17.33
C TRP A 91 19.37 -12.12 17.80
N VAL A 92 20.15 -12.77 16.94
CA VAL A 92 21.53 -13.18 17.24
C VAL A 92 22.37 -11.96 17.62
N LYS A 93 22.29 -10.86 16.87
CA LYS A 93 22.99 -9.61 17.18
C LYS A 93 22.61 -9.06 18.56
N ILE A 94 21.32 -9.10 18.92
CA ILE A 94 20.86 -8.68 20.25
C ILE A 94 21.49 -9.55 21.34
N LEU A 95 21.47 -10.87 21.18
CA LEU A 95 22.02 -11.80 22.17
C LEU A 95 23.55 -11.66 22.30
N MET A 96 24.28 -11.51 21.19
CA MET A 96 25.72 -11.25 21.19
C MET A 96 26.08 -9.96 21.94
N ASN A 97 25.30 -8.89 21.76
CA ASN A 97 25.52 -7.64 22.49
C ASN A 97 25.29 -7.82 23.99
N ILE A 98 24.28 -8.59 24.39
CA ILE A 98 24.01 -8.90 25.80
C ILE A 98 25.17 -9.70 26.41
N GLU A 99 25.68 -10.70 25.69
CA GLU A 99 26.83 -11.49 26.13
C GLU A 99 28.09 -10.65 26.28
N HIS A 100 28.35 -9.76 25.32
CA HIS A 100 29.47 -8.83 25.39
C HIS A 100 29.39 -7.92 26.62
N LEU A 101 28.24 -7.28 26.85
CA LEU A 101 28.02 -6.42 28.03
C LEU A 101 28.17 -7.19 29.34
N ASN A 102 27.65 -8.41 29.41
CA ASN A 102 27.81 -9.25 30.60
C ASN A 102 29.28 -9.63 30.82
N SER A 103 30.03 -9.91 29.76
CA SER A 103 31.46 -10.22 29.85
C SER A 103 32.27 -9.03 30.37
N GLU A 104 32.00 -7.81 29.88
CA GLU A 104 32.62 -6.59 30.39
C GLU A 104 32.29 -6.36 31.87
N TYR A 105 31.04 -6.59 32.26
CA TYR A 105 30.60 -6.46 33.64
C TYR A 105 31.30 -7.47 34.57
N GLN A 106 31.38 -8.74 34.17
CA GLN A 106 32.07 -9.78 34.95
C GLN A 106 33.57 -9.49 35.08
N TYR A 107 34.23 -9.07 34.00
CA TYR A 107 35.64 -8.67 34.05
C TYR A 107 35.85 -7.50 35.02
N SER A 108 34.97 -6.50 34.99
CA SER A 108 35.03 -5.37 35.92
C SER A 108 34.81 -5.80 37.38
N LEU A 109 33.85 -6.67 37.64
CA LEU A 109 33.61 -7.24 38.97
C LEU A 109 34.86 -7.96 39.51
N GLN A 110 35.44 -8.85 38.71
CA GLN A 110 36.64 -9.59 39.10
C GLN A 110 37.81 -8.64 39.40
N THR A 111 38.06 -7.67 38.51
CA THR A 111 39.13 -6.68 38.70
C THR A 111 38.94 -5.88 39.99
N ASN A 112 37.70 -5.52 40.31
CA ASN A 112 37.37 -4.79 41.54
C ASN A 112 37.58 -5.67 42.78
N GLU A 113 37.21 -6.94 42.72
CA GLU A 113 37.42 -7.90 43.81
C GLU A 113 38.91 -8.10 44.11
N GLU A 114 39.72 -8.36 43.08
CA GLU A 114 41.20 -8.47 43.19
C GLU A 114 41.82 -7.19 43.77
N THR A 115 41.31 -6.02 43.37
CA THR A 115 41.77 -4.72 43.89
C THR A 115 41.43 -4.57 45.37
N LEU A 116 40.23 -4.96 45.80
CA LEU A 116 39.80 -4.91 47.20
C LEU A 116 40.61 -5.88 48.08
N GLU A 117 40.90 -7.09 47.60
CA GLU A 117 41.74 -8.06 48.30
C GLU A 117 43.18 -7.54 48.47
N ALA A 118 43.78 -6.99 47.41
CA ALA A 118 45.10 -6.37 47.49
C ALA A 118 45.12 -5.22 48.53
N MET A 119 44.06 -4.41 48.57
CA MET A 119 43.92 -3.33 49.56
C MET A 119 43.79 -3.87 50.99
N ALA A 120 43.09 -4.98 51.18
CA ALA A 120 42.95 -5.63 52.49
C ALA A 120 44.29 -6.19 52.99
N MET A 121 45.07 -6.84 52.11
CA MET A 121 46.40 -7.35 52.42
C MET A 121 47.38 -6.22 52.78
N ASP A 122 47.39 -5.13 52.01
CA ASP A 122 48.22 -3.95 52.30
C ASP A 122 47.88 -3.36 53.69
N MET A 123 46.58 -3.27 54.03
CA MET A 123 46.15 -2.79 55.34
C MET A 123 46.61 -3.70 56.48
N GLN A 124 46.52 -5.02 56.29
CA GLN A 124 46.95 -5.99 57.28
C GLN A 124 48.46 -5.90 57.52
N LYS A 125 49.25 -5.81 56.44
CA LYS A 125 50.70 -5.64 56.52
C LYS A 125 51.10 -4.36 57.24
N CYS A 126 50.43 -3.25 56.97
CA CYS A 126 50.64 -2.00 57.71
C CYS A 126 50.33 -2.17 59.21
N ARG A 127 49.23 -2.86 59.55
CA ARG A 127 48.89 -3.12 60.96
C ARG A 127 49.98 -3.95 61.65
N GLU A 128 50.46 -5.01 61.01
CA GLU A 128 51.50 -5.89 61.56
C GLU A 128 52.83 -5.16 61.77
N LEU A 129 53.26 -4.32 60.82
CA LEU A 129 54.47 -3.51 60.94
C LEU A 129 54.39 -2.51 62.11
N ILE A 130 53.23 -1.88 62.29
CA ILE A 130 52.98 -0.95 63.40
C ILE A 130 52.97 -1.68 64.75
N HIS A 131 52.38 -2.88 64.82
CA HIS A 131 52.31 -3.66 66.06
C HIS A 131 53.66 -4.28 66.46
N SER A 132 54.50 -4.67 65.49
CA SER A 132 55.75 -5.42 65.76
C SER A 132 56.86 -4.56 66.34
N ASN A 133 56.93 -3.27 66.01
CA ASN A 133 57.84 -2.32 66.65
C ASN A 133 57.33 -0.88 66.46
N PRO A 134 56.50 -0.37 67.37
CA PRO A 134 55.84 0.94 67.21
C PRO A 134 56.81 2.14 67.25
N ASN A 135 58.04 1.95 67.73
CA ASN A 135 59.07 3.00 67.83
C ASN A 135 60.12 2.93 66.70
N SER A 136 59.94 2.06 65.71
CA SER A 136 60.82 1.98 64.54
C SER A 136 60.39 3.00 63.48
N ASP A 137 61.20 4.04 63.28
CA ASP A 137 61.01 5.03 62.21
C ASP A 137 60.98 4.38 60.82
N ASP A 138 61.73 3.29 60.61
CA ASP A 138 61.74 2.54 59.35
C ASP A 138 60.38 1.87 59.06
N ASN A 139 59.77 1.23 60.07
CA ASN A 139 58.45 0.60 59.92
C ASN A 139 57.35 1.64 59.67
N LEU A 140 57.44 2.79 60.35
CA LEU A 140 56.52 3.91 60.14
C LEU A 140 56.68 4.49 58.73
N SER A 141 57.91 4.67 58.26
CA SER A 141 58.22 5.16 56.92
C SER A 141 57.67 4.24 55.81
N VAL A 142 57.77 2.92 55.99
CA VAL A 142 57.20 1.93 55.06
C VAL A 142 55.67 1.98 55.05
N ALA A 143 55.03 2.03 56.23
CA ALA A 143 53.57 2.10 56.34
C ALA A 143 53.01 3.40 55.73
N VAL A 144 53.68 4.54 55.96
CA VAL A 144 53.33 5.83 55.34
C VAL A 144 53.51 5.77 53.82
N SER A 145 54.59 5.17 53.32
CA SER A 145 54.83 5.01 51.88
C SER A 145 53.73 4.19 51.19
N LEU A 146 53.27 3.10 51.82
CA LEU A 146 52.15 2.29 51.33
C LEU A 146 50.84 3.09 51.32
N TYR A 147 50.56 3.83 52.39
CA TYR A 147 49.38 4.70 52.47
C TYR A 147 49.38 5.78 51.38
N VAL A 148 50.51 6.47 51.18
CA VAL A 148 50.66 7.52 50.16
C VAL A 148 50.46 6.95 48.76
N ARG A 149 51.08 5.79 48.43
CA ARG A 149 50.87 5.13 47.13
C ARG A 149 49.41 4.76 46.90
N ARG A 150 48.73 4.23 47.91
CA ARG A 150 47.30 3.91 47.83
C ARG A 150 46.46 5.17 47.60
N HIS A 151 46.74 6.24 48.36
CA HIS A 151 46.02 7.49 48.22
C HIS A 151 46.19 8.12 46.82
N VAL A 152 47.39 8.02 46.22
CA VAL A 152 47.63 8.45 44.84
C VAL A 152 46.80 7.64 43.83
N ARG A 153 46.75 6.31 43.97
CA ARG A 153 45.92 5.44 43.11
C ARG A 153 44.44 5.78 43.21
N LEU A 154 43.88 5.81 44.43
CA LEU A 154 42.47 6.16 44.65
C LEU A 154 42.12 7.56 44.12
N LYS A 155 43.04 8.52 44.21
CA LYS A 155 42.83 9.85 43.65
C LYS A 155 42.79 9.82 42.11
N LYS A 156 43.61 9.00 41.47
CA LYS A 156 43.59 8.80 40.03
C LYS A 156 42.27 8.15 39.58
N ASP A 157 41.86 7.07 40.24
CA ASP A 157 40.62 6.35 39.92
C ASP A 157 39.40 7.26 40.11
N LEU A 158 39.38 8.07 41.18
CA LEU A 158 38.32 9.05 41.42
C LEU A 158 38.23 10.08 40.27
N GLU A 159 39.36 10.50 39.72
CA GLU A 159 39.37 11.44 38.59
C GLU A 159 38.90 10.77 37.29
N GLU A 160 39.27 9.52 37.05
CA GLU A 160 38.73 8.72 35.94
C GLU A 160 37.21 8.53 36.08
N CYS A 161 36.69 8.23 37.28
CA CYS A 161 35.26 8.18 37.55
C CYS A 161 34.56 9.52 37.31
N ARG A 162 35.20 10.65 37.63
CA ARG A 162 34.64 11.99 37.38
C ARG A 162 34.57 12.30 35.89
N THR A 163 35.61 11.99 35.13
CA THR A 163 35.63 12.23 33.68
C THR A 163 34.61 11.36 32.95
N THR A 164 34.48 10.09 33.34
CA THR A 164 33.44 9.19 32.81
C THR A 164 32.04 9.69 33.17
N LEU A 165 31.79 10.10 34.41
CA LEU A 165 30.50 10.68 34.82
C LEU A 165 30.14 11.94 34.03
N ALA A 166 31.10 12.85 33.82
CA ALA A 166 30.88 14.04 32.99
C ALA A 166 30.55 13.68 31.53
N SER A 167 31.20 12.64 30.98
CA SER A 167 30.89 12.13 29.65
C SER A 167 29.47 11.54 29.56
N LEU A 168 29.05 10.77 30.57
CA LEU A 168 27.71 10.18 30.65
C LEU A 168 26.63 11.24 30.79
N GLN A 169 26.87 12.27 31.61
CA GLN A 169 25.96 13.42 31.72
C GLN A 169 25.78 14.13 30.37
N LYS A 170 26.88 14.34 29.63
CA LYS A 170 26.80 14.90 28.27
C LYS A 170 25.97 14.02 27.32
N THR A 171 26.15 12.70 27.39
CA THR A 171 25.33 11.78 26.57
C THR A 171 23.86 11.80 26.96
N THR A 172 23.55 11.96 28.25
CA THR A 172 22.16 12.04 28.75
C THR A 172 21.45 13.26 28.19
N VAL A 173 22.08 14.44 28.24
CA VAL A 173 21.54 15.68 27.66
C VAL A 173 21.33 15.54 26.14
N ASN A 174 22.24 14.85 25.44
CA ASN A 174 22.07 14.57 24.01
C ASN A 174 20.86 13.66 23.74
N ILE A 175 20.63 12.64 24.57
CA ILE A 175 19.49 11.73 24.46
C ILE A 175 18.18 12.49 24.66
N GLU A 176 18.07 13.32 25.70
CA GLU A 176 16.91 14.19 25.93
C GLU A 176 16.63 15.10 24.73
N GLY A 177 17.68 15.65 24.12
CA GLY A 177 17.58 16.44 22.90
C GLY A 177 17.07 15.64 21.69
N LEU A 178 17.47 14.38 21.56
CA LEU A 178 16.97 13.48 20.51
C LEU A 178 15.52 13.06 20.77
N GLU A 179 15.12 12.83 22.01
CA GLU A 179 13.74 12.51 22.38
C GLU A 179 12.80 13.67 22.04
N LYS A 180 13.20 14.91 22.31
CA LYS A 180 12.44 16.10 21.91
C LYS A 180 12.27 16.18 20.40
N LYS A 181 13.34 15.95 19.63
CA LYS A 181 13.26 15.89 18.15
C LYS A 181 12.35 14.76 17.66
N LYS A 182 12.40 13.59 18.29
CA LYS A 182 11.53 12.45 17.98
C LYS A 182 10.06 12.80 18.23
N PHE A 183 9.77 13.50 19.34
CA PHE A 183 8.43 14.00 19.63
C PHE A 183 7.94 14.99 18.56
N ASP A 184 8.75 15.99 18.20
CA ASP A 184 8.42 16.96 17.16
C ASP A 184 8.18 16.31 15.79
N LEU A 185 9.01 15.32 15.42
CA LEU A 185 8.82 14.55 14.19
C LEU A 185 7.54 13.70 14.25
N SER A 186 7.20 13.13 15.41
CA SER A 186 5.97 12.36 15.58
C SER A 186 4.73 13.23 15.39
N LEU A 187 4.75 14.47 15.90
CA LEU A 187 3.69 15.46 15.65
C LEU A 187 3.55 15.80 14.16
N LYS A 188 4.66 16.03 13.46
CA LYS A 188 4.65 16.28 12.01
C LYS A 188 4.11 15.10 11.21
N VAL A 189 4.46 13.87 11.59
CA VAL A 189 3.93 12.65 10.94
C VAL A 189 2.41 12.55 11.14
N ALA A 190 1.91 12.87 12.33
CA ALA A 190 0.48 12.87 12.60
C ALA A 190 -0.27 13.92 11.73
N ASP A 191 0.25 15.14 11.65
CA ASP A 191 -0.31 16.22 10.79
C ASP A 191 -0.33 15.80 9.31
N LEU A 192 0.80 15.31 8.79
CA LEU A 192 0.89 14.88 7.39
C LEU A 192 -0.03 13.69 7.10
N SER A 193 -0.18 12.75 8.05
CA SER A 193 -1.10 11.62 7.90
C SER A 193 -2.55 12.07 7.85
N GLN A 194 -2.93 13.06 8.67
CA GLN A 194 -4.27 13.64 8.64
C GLN A 194 -4.55 14.38 7.32
N ARG A 195 -3.57 15.15 6.83
CA ARG A 195 -3.66 15.83 5.54
C ARG A 195 -3.77 14.85 4.37
N LEU A 196 -3.03 13.75 4.40
CA LEU A 196 -3.12 12.68 3.41
C LEU A 196 -4.51 12.05 3.40
N ALA A 197 -5.04 11.66 4.56
CA ALA A 197 -6.38 11.08 4.68
C ALA A 197 -7.47 12.02 4.15
N THR A 198 -7.32 13.33 4.39
CA THR A 198 -8.25 14.35 3.88
C THR A 198 -8.16 14.47 2.36
N ALA A 199 -6.96 14.47 1.80
CA ALA A 199 -6.75 14.51 0.35
C ALA A 199 -7.31 13.24 -0.34
N GLU A 200 -7.09 12.05 0.23
CA GLU A 200 -7.65 10.79 -0.26
C GLU A 200 -9.19 10.82 -0.27
N GLN A 201 -9.81 11.36 0.78
CA GLN A 201 -11.26 11.49 0.84
C GLN A 201 -11.82 12.44 -0.24
N VAL A 202 -11.12 13.55 -0.51
CA VAL A 202 -11.50 14.49 -1.57
C VAL A 202 -11.36 13.85 -2.95
N ILE A 203 -10.26 13.11 -3.20
CA ILE A 203 -10.05 12.40 -4.46
C ILE A 203 -11.16 11.38 -4.68
N HIS A 204 -11.46 10.53 -3.70
CA HIS A 204 -12.52 9.53 -3.81
C HIS A 204 -13.89 10.17 -4.07
N LYS A 205 -14.19 11.30 -3.44
CA LYS A 205 -15.45 12.03 -3.68
C LYS A 205 -15.52 12.52 -5.13
N ASN A 206 -14.46 13.16 -5.62
CA ASN A 206 -14.41 13.67 -6.99
C ASN A 206 -14.49 12.54 -8.03
N GLU A 207 -13.80 11.41 -7.80
CA GLU A 207 -13.89 10.23 -8.67
C GLU A 207 -15.31 9.67 -8.73
N SER A 208 -16.02 9.64 -7.60
CA SER A 208 -17.43 9.23 -7.57
C SER A 208 -18.32 10.18 -8.35
N GLU A 209 -18.10 11.49 -8.25
CA GLU A 209 -18.88 12.50 -8.98
C GLU A 209 -18.63 12.42 -10.50
N GLU A 210 -17.36 12.27 -10.91
CA GLU A 210 -17.00 12.10 -12.32
C GLU A 210 -17.54 10.78 -12.90
N ASN A 211 -17.51 9.68 -12.14
CA ASN A 211 -18.09 8.41 -12.60
C ASN A 211 -19.60 8.51 -12.83
N MET A 212 -20.35 9.16 -11.93
CA MET A 212 -21.78 9.40 -12.15
C MET A 212 -22.01 10.22 -13.43
N ARG A 213 -21.17 11.22 -13.69
CA ARG A 213 -21.26 12.05 -14.90
C ARG A 213 -20.95 11.27 -16.17
N ILE A 214 -19.99 10.35 -16.11
CA ILE A 214 -19.69 9.42 -17.22
C ILE A 214 -20.89 8.52 -17.49
N ASP A 215 -21.54 7.99 -16.46
CA ASP A 215 -22.71 7.13 -16.61
C ASP A 215 -23.91 7.89 -17.24
N GLU A 216 -24.16 9.12 -16.79
CA GLU A 216 -25.18 10.00 -17.38
C GLU A 216 -24.92 10.25 -18.89
N LEU A 217 -23.67 10.58 -19.25
CA LEU A 217 -23.27 10.80 -20.64
C LEU A 217 -23.39 9.52 -21.48
N HIS A 218 -23.07 8.35 -20.92
CA HIS A 218 -23.27 7.07 -21.59
C HIS A 218 -24.75 6.80 -21.88
N GLU A 219 -25.63 7.09 -20.93
CA GLU A 219 -27.07 6.92 -21.10
C GLU A 219 -27.64 7.88 -22.17
N GLU A 220 -27.16 9.13 -22.19
CA GLU A 220 -27.50 10.11 -23.23
C GLU A 220 -27.04 9.65 -24.61
N VAL A 221 -25.79 9.20 -24.74
CA VAL A 221 -25.25 8.66 -26.01
C VAL A 221 -26.06 7.47 -26.51
N ASN A 222 -26.44 6.56 -25.62
CA ASN A 222 -27.27 5.40 -25.98
C ASN A 222 -28.66 5.82 -26.47
N THR A 223 -29.28 6.79 -25.79
CA THR A 223 -30.58 7.34 -26.17
C THR A 223 -30.52 8.03 -27.55
N LEU A 224 -29.51 8.86 -27.78
CA LEU A 224 -29.29 9.53 -29.06
C LEU A 224 -29.01 8.52 -30.18
N ARG A 225 -28.23 7.47 -29.90
CA ARG A 225 -27.96 6.40 -30.87
C ARG A 225 -29.22 5.65 -31.27
N ALA A 226 -30.08 5.29 -30.30
CA ALA A 226 -31.37 4.66 -30.58
C ALA A 226 -32.30 5.58 -31.40
N GLY A 227 -32.36 6.87 -31.04
CA GLY A 227 -33.12 7.88 -31.79
C GLY A 227 -32.63 8.05 -33.23
N ASN A 228 -31.31 8.10 -33.45
CA ASN A 228 -30.72 8.16 -34.78
C ASN A 228 -31.03 6.92 -35.61
N PHE A 229 -30.98 5.72 -35.00
CA PHE A 229 -31.34 4.49 -35.68
C PHE A 229 -32.80 4.48 -36.12
N ALA A 230 -33.73 4.92 -35.26
CA ALA A 230 -35.15 5.04 -35.58
C ALA A 230 -35.40 6.03 -36.74
N ARG A 231 -34.76 7.21 -36.71
CA ARG A 231 -34.83 8.19 -37.81
C ARG A 231 -34.27 7.64 -39.11
N HIS A 232 -33.14 6.92 -39.06
CA HIS A 232 -32.55 6.29 -40.24
C HIS A 232 -33.50 5.26 -40.87
N LEU A 233 -34.17 4.44 -40.04
CA LEU A 233 -35.16 3.48 -40.51
C LEU A 233 -36.37 4.17 -41.16
N GLN A 234 -36.84 5.27 -40.56
CA GLN A 234 -37.91 6.10 -41.13
C GLN A 234 -37.49 6.71 -42.48
N MET A 235 -36.25 7.21 -42.58
CA MET A 235 -35.73 7.77 -43.82
C MET A 235 -35.66 6.74 -44.95
N LYS A 236 -35.27 5.49 -44.65
CA LYS A 236 -35.33 4.37 -45.60
C LYS A 236 -36.76 4.08 -46.08
N ARG A 237 -37.76 4.14 -45.19
CA ARG A 237 -39.17 3.97 -45.58
C ARG A 237 -39.63 5.09 -46.51
N PHE A 238 -39.30 6.35 -46.21
CA PHE A 238 -39.64 7.47 -47.08
C PHE A 238 -38.96 7.38 -48.44
N HIS A 239 -37.70 6.93 -48.51
CA HIS A 239 -37.04 6.67 -49.78
C HIS A 239 -37.80 5.62 -50.61
N LYS A 240 -38.17 4.49 -50.00
CA LYS A 240 -38.96 3.46 -50.70
C LYS A 240 -40.31 4.00 -51.20
N GLN A 241 -41.02 4.77 -50.36
CA GLN A 241 -42.28 5.38 -50.76
C GLN A 241 -42.11 6.38 -51.91
N LYS A 242 -41.03 7.16 -51.89
CA LYS A 242 -40.68 8.07 -52.98
C LYS A 242 -40.44 7.28 -54.27
N ASP A 243 -39.63 6.24 -54.24
CA ASP A 243 -39.33 5.41 -55.41
C ASP A 243 -40.61 4.77 -55.99
N ASP A 244 -41.49 4.24 -55.13
CA ASP A 244 -42.78 3.67 -55.53
C ASP A 244 -43.70 4.73 -56.19
N LEU A 245 -43.73 5.95 -55.65
CA LEU A 245 -44.51 7.05 -56.21
C LEU A 245 -43.95 7.57 -57.52
N GLU A 246 -42.62 7.69 -57.65
CA GLU A 246 -41.96 8.05 -58.90
C GLU A 246 -42.25 7.03 -60.00
N GLN A 247 -42.23 5.73 -59.67
CA GLN A 247 -42.59 4.68 -60.61
C GLN A 247 -44.06 4.77 -61.06
N ARG A 248 -45.00 4.95 -60.12
CA ARG A 248 -46.43 5.15 -60.45
C ARG A 248 -46.67 6.39 -61.31
N LEU A 249 -45.95 7.48 -61.03
CA LEU A 249 -46.04 8.71 -61.81
C LEU A 249 -45.53 8.50 -63.24
N LYS A 250 -44.46 7.72 -63.41
CA LYS A 250 -43.95 7.31 -64.73
C LYS A 250 -44.97 6.43 -65.48
N ASP A 251 -45.56 5.45 -64.82
CA ASP A 251 -46.54 4.54 -65.43
C ASP A 251 -47.80 5.29 -65.88
N THR A 252 -48.36 6.14 -65.01
CA THR A 252 -49.51 7.00 -65.36
C THR A 252 -49.20 7.99 -66.47
N THR A 253 -47.97 8.54 -66.52
CA THR A 253 -47.53 9.39 -67.64
C THR A 253 -47.49 8.61 -68.95
N ASN A 254 -47.01 7.36 -68.93
CA ASN A 254 -47.00 6.49 -70.10
C ASN A 254 -48.43 6.14 -70.57
N GLU A 255 -49.33 5.84 -69.64
CA GLU A 255 -50.75 5.62 -69.94
C GLU A 255 -51.40 6.86 -70.56
N LEU A 256 -51.17 8.03 -69.97
CA LEU A 256 -51.69 9.30 -70.50
C LEU A 256 -51.19 9.58 -71.91
N ASN A 257 -49.90 9.32 -72.18
CA ASN A 257 -49.33 9.44 -73.52
C ASN A 257 -50.00 8.47 -74.52
N SER A 258 -50.24 7.22 -74.12
CA SER A 258 -50.96 6.23 -74.94
C SER A 258 -52.40 6.67 -75.24
N VAL A 259 -53.12 7.16 -74.23
CA VAL A 259 -54.47 7.72 -74.38
C VAL A 259 -54.47 8.95 -75.29
N CYS A 260 -53.45 9.81 -75.19
CA CYS A 260 -53.31 10.98 -76.05
C CYS A 260 -53.11 10.57 -77.52
N VAL A 261 -52.24 9.59 -77.79
CA VAL A 261 -52.02 9.04 -79.15
C VAL A 261 -53.29 8.42 -79.71
N THR A 262 -54.01 7.61 -78.92
CA THR A 262 -55.28 7.01 -79.35
C THR A 262 -56.37 8.04 -79.58
N SER A 263 -56.52 9.04 -78.70
CA SER A 263 -57.46 10.16 -78.91
C SER A 263 -57.13 10.96 -80.17
N GLN A 264 -55.85 11.22 -80.43
CA GLN A 264 -55.41 11.92 -81.64
C GLN A 264 -55.65 11.09 -82.92
N ARG A 265 -55.56 9.75 -82.82
CA ARG A 265 -55.97 8.84 -83.90
C ARG A 265 -57.48 8.86 -84.13
N LEU A 266 -58.28 8.70 -83.08
CA LEU A 266 -59.75 8.77 -83.16
C LEU A 266 -60.23 10.13 -83.69
N ARG A 267 -59.55 11.22 -83.34
CA ARG A 267 -59.85 12.56 -83.87
C ARG A 267 -59.63 12.62 -85.38
N ARG A 268 -58.50 12.07 -85.87
CA ARG A 268 -58.23 11.96 -87.32
C ARG A 268 -59.25 11.08 -88.03
N GLU A 269 -59.63 9.94 -87.44
CA GLU A 269 -60.66 9.05 -87.98
C GLU A 269 -62.03 9.76 -88.05
N ARG A 270 -62.41 10.51 -87.01
CA ARG A 270 -63.64 11.33 -87.01
C ARG A 270 -63.61 12.41 -88.10
N GLU A 271 -62.50 13.12 -88.24
CA GLU A 271 -62.32 14.15 -89.29
C GLU A 271 -62.38 13.54 -90.69
N GLY A 272 -61.80 12.35 -90.88
CA GLY A 272 -61.93 11.57 -92.12
C GLY A 272 -63.37 11.19 -92.41
N LEU A 273 -64.06 10.55 -91.45
CA LEU A 273 -65.49 10.17 -91.58
C LEU A 273 -66.40 11.38 -91.82
N GLN A 274 -66.11 12.52 -91.20
CA GLN A 274 -66.87 13.75 -91.40
C GLN A 274 -66.67 14.32 -92.81
N SER A 275 -65.46 14.21 -93.36
CA SER A 275 -65.17 14.59 -94.74
C SER A 275 -65.87 13.65 -95.74
N GLU A 276 -65.87 12.34 -95.47
CA GLU A 276 -66.63 11.34 -96.23
C GLU A 276 -68.14 11.59 -96.18
N LEU A 277 -68.66 11.97 -95.01
CA LEU A 277 -70.07 12.27 -94.83
C LEU A 277 -70.49 13.53 -95.60
N GLU A 278 -69.68 14.59 -95.60
CA GLU A 278 -69.96 15.78 -96.43
C GLU A 278 -69.85 15.46 -97.93
N THR A 279 -68.88 14.66 -98.37
CA THR A 279 -68.82 14.22 -99.79
C THR A 279 -70.06 13.40 -100.19
N ALA A 280 -70.47 12.45 -99.35
CA ALA A 280 -71.70 11.68 -99.59
C ALA A 280 -72.95 12.57 -99.59
N LYS A 281 -72.98 13.61 -98.76
CA LYS A 281 -74.07 14.59 -98.71
C LYS A 281 -74.08 15.48 -99.95
N ASP A 282 -72.92 15.91 -100.43
CA ASP A 282 -72.73 16.62 -101.70
C ASP A 282 -73.18 15.75 -102.89
N GLU A 283 -72.84 14.46 -102.89
CA GLU A 283 -73.31 13.47 -103.88
C GLU A 283 -74.84 13.30 -103.82
N ILE A 284 -75.44 13.22 -102.63
CA ILE A 284 -76.90 13.17 -102.46
C ILE A 284 -77.56 14.46 -102.96
N THR A 285 -76.97 15.64 -102.71
CA THR A 285 -77.49 16.90 -103.27
C THR A 285 -77.36 16.93 -104.79
N ALA A 286 -76.24 16.47 -105.35
CA ALA A 286 -76.07 16.37 -106.79
C ALA A 286 -77.07 15.38 -107.43
N LEU A 287 -77.36 14.25 -106.78
CA LEU A 287 -78.40 13.30 -107.20
C LEU A 287 -79.82 13.87 -107.07
N LYS A 288 -80.07 14.71 -106.05
CA LYS A 288 -81.34 15.44 -105.91
C LYS A 288 -81.51 16.51 -106.99
N GLU A 289 -80.44 17.20 -107.38
CA GLU A 289 -80.45 18.16 -108.49
C GLU A 289 -80.59 17.47 -109.85
N ALA A 290 -79.97 16.29 -110.03
CA ALA A 290 -80.16 15.46 -111.24
C ALA A 290 -81.58 14.89 -111.38
N ASN A 291 -82.30 14.66 -110.26
CA ASN A 291 -83.69 14.23 -110.25
C ASN A 291 -84.72 15.37 -110.42
N GLN A 292 -84.29 16.63 -110.53
CA GLN A 292 -85.15 17.78 -110.88
C GLN A 292 -85.14 18.13 -112.38
N LEU A 293 -84.45 17.33 -113.20
CA LEU A 293 -84.38 17.48 -114.67
C LEU A 293 -85.22 16.46 -115.46
N TYR A 294 -86.16 15.76 -114.79
CA TYR A 294 -87.21 14.95 -115.40
C TYR A 294 -88.58 15.43 -114.93
#